data_AF-J7QX97-F1
#
_entry.id   AF-J7QX97-F1
#
_cell.length_a   1.000
_cell.length_b   1.000
_cell.length_c   1.000
_cell.angle_alpha   90.00
_cell.angle_beta   90.00
_cell.angle_gamma   90.00
#
_symmetry.space_group_name_H-M   'P 1'
#
loop_
_entity.id
_entity.type
_entity.pdbx_description
1 polymer ?
#
loop_
_entity_poly.entity_id
_entity_poly.type
_entity_poly.pdbx_seq_one_letter_code
_entity_poly.pdbx_strand_id
1 'polypeptide(L)'
;MAANDNKEFLTSLSNIMRYKIDAGLSESYTCYLLSKGKIIRPYLKNLNPLQLAADCIETVNKIKDKNKKIIDINSVNICSDDKNIKLRVNSTIMAIDDSIKCIDE
;
A
#
# COMPACT_ATOMS: atom_id res chain seq x y z
N MET A 1 3.73 -20.94 -9.53
CA MET A 1 2.94 -19.89 -8.84
C MET A 1 2.10 -19.22 -9.91
N ALA A 2 0.79 -19.36 -9.79
CA ALA A 2 -0.16 -19.07 -10.86
C ALA A 2 -0.27 -17.56 -11.08
N ALA A 3 -0.56 -17.13 -12.31
CA ALA A 3 -0.78 -15.71 -12.62
C ALA A 3 -1.83 -15.03 -11.72
N ASN A 4 -2.74 -15.81 -11.12
CA ASN A 4 -3.72 -15.35 -10.14
C ASN A 4 -3.07 -14.91 -8.81
N ASP A 5 -2.09 -15.67 -8.30
CA ASP A 5 -1.36 -15.36 -7.07
C ASP A 5 -0.65 -13.99 -7.19
N ASN A 6 -0.11 -13.70 -8.37
CA ASN A 6 0.56 -12.43 -8.66
C ASN A 6 -0.41 -11.24 -8.68
N LYS A 7 -1.65 -11.45 -9.13
CA LYS A 7 -2.68 -10.40 -9.22
C LYS A 7 -3.21 -10.03 -7.82
N GLU A 8 -3.52 -11.02 -6.99
CA GLU A 8 -3.93 -10.79 -5.60
C GLU A 8 -2.81 -10.15 -4.78
N PHE A 9 -1.58 -10.60 -5.01
CA PHE A 9 -0.40 -9.99 -4.41
C PHE A 9 -0.23 -8.51 -4.81
N LEU A 10 -0.29 -8.20 -6.10
CA LEU A 10 -0.20 -6.83 -6.61
C LEU A 10 -1.31 -5.93 -6.08
N THR A 11 -2.52 -6.47 -5.96
CA THR A 11 -3.67 -5.77 -5.39
C THR A 11 -3.40 -5.43 -3.92
N SER A 12 -2.91 -6.40 -3.14
CA SER A 12 -2.55 -6.21 -1.74
C SER A 12 -1.44 -5.16 -1.59
N LEU A 13 -0.38 -5.27 -2.40
CA LEU A 13 0.72 -4.31 -2.42
C LEU A 13 0.25 -2.88 -2.71
N SER A 14 -0.63 -2.73 -3.70
CA SER A 14 -1.20 -1.44 -4.10
C SER A 14 -2.07 -0.84 -2.99
N ASN A 15 -2.85 -1.67 -2.30
CA ASN A 15 -3.66 -1.25 -1.15
C ASN A 15 -2.78 -0.74 -0.01
N ILE A 16 -1.71 -1.47 0.34
CA ILE A 16 -0.78 -1.08 1.41
C ILE A 16 -0.18 0.30 1.14
N MET A 17 0.23 0.54 -0.10
CA MET A 17 0.93 1.76 -0.48
C MET A 17 -0.01 2.97 -0.52
N ARG A 18 -1.23 2.81 -1.06
CA ARG A 18 -2.11 3.94 -1.33
C ARG A 18 -2.83 4.51 -0.11
N TYR A 19 -2.88 3.81 1.02
CA TYR A 19 -3.51 4.29 2.25
C TYR A 19 -2.49 4.82 3.28
N LYS A 20 -2.84 5.90 3.98
CA LYS A 20 -2.11 6.51 5.12
C LYS A 20 -2.42 5.83 6.44
N ILE A 21 -3.66 5.36 6.59
CA ILE A 21 -4.17 4.75 7.81
C ILE A 21 -4.28 3.25 7.55
N ASP A 22 -3.60 2.47 8.39
CA ASP A 22 -3.78 1.02 8.44
C ASP A 22 -5.02 0.71 9.26
N ALA A 23 -6.18 0.77 8.62
CA ALA A 23 -7.47 0.82 9.33
C ALA A 23 -7.95 -0.55 9.85
N GLY A 24 -7.11 -1.61 9.88
CA GLY A 24 -7.65 -2.91 10.26
C GLY A 24 -6.73 -4.08 10.57
N LEU A 25 -5.39 -3.97 10.55
CA LEU A 25 -4.57 -5.15 10.81
C LEU A 25 -3.48 -4.84 11.81
N SER A 26 -3.54 -5.52 12.96
CA SER A 26 -2.45 -5.63 13.94
C SER A 26 -1.16 -6.23 13.34
N GLU A 27 -1.15 -6.59 12.05
CA GLU A 27 0.04 -6.92 11.29
C GLU A 27 0.65 -5.64 10.72
N SER A 28 1.90 -5.37 11.09
CA SER A 28 2.72 -4.38 10.40
C SER A 28 2.82 -4.77 8.92
N TYR A 29 2.16 -4.02 8.03
CA TYR A 29 2.32 -4.22 6.59
C TYR A 29 3.79 -4.16 6.15
N THR A 30 4.64 -3.46 6.90
CA THR A 30 6.09 -3.50 6.72
C THR A 30 6.62 -4.92 6.91
N CYS A 31 6.23 -5.64 7.97
CA CYS A 31 6.58 -7.05 8.16
C CYS A 31 6.06 -7.94 7.04
N TYR A 32 4.81 -7.73 6.59
CA TYR A 32 4.26 -8.47 5.45
C TYR A 32 5.13 -8.27 4.20
N LEU A 33 5.50 -7.04 3.87
CA LEU A 33 6.36 -6.74 2.70
C LEU A 33 7.76 -7.35 2.85
N LEU A 34 8.39 -7.21 4.02
CA LEU A 34 9.72 -7.77 4.30
C LEU A 34 9.72 -9.31 4.25
N SER A 35 8.64 -9.97 4.70
CA SER A 35 8.49 -11.43 4.65
C SER A 35 8.58 -12.01 3.23
N LYS A 36 8.24 -11.20 2.22
CA LYS A 36 8.30 -11.60 0.81
C LYS A 36 9.68 -11.38 0.20
N GLY A 37 10.54 -10.61 0.85
CA GLY A 37 11.95 -10.40 0.48
C GLY A 37 12.16 -9.95 -0.97
N LYS A 38 13.22 -10.45 -1.60
CA LYS A 38 13.66 -10.01 -2.95
C LYS A 38 12.65 -10.27 -4.06
N ILE A 39 11.67 -11.16 -3.84
CA ILE A 39 10.64 -11.49 -4.83
C ILE A 39 9.78 -10.26 -5.16
N ILE A 40 9.56 -9.37 -4.20
CA ILE A 40 8.63 -8.24 -4.37
C ILE A 40 9.29 -6.98 -4.93
N ARG A 41 10.62 -6.95 -4.95
CA ARG A 41 11.43 -5.83 -5.44
C ARG A 41 11.05 -5.34 -6.84
N PRO A 42 10.90 -6.19 -7.89
CA PRO A 42 10.50 -5.71 -9.21
C PRO A 42 9.08 -5.12 -9.21
N TYR A 43 8.16 -5.67 -8.39
CA TYR A 43 6.80 -5.15 -8.29
C TYR A 43 6.78 -3.77 -7.63
N LEU A 44 7.53 -3.58 -6.56
CA LEU A 44 7.72 -2.29 -5.88
C LEU A 44 8.25 -1.21 -6.84
N LYS A 45 9.21 -1.54 -7.69
CA LYS A 45 9.78 -0.62 -8.69
C LYS A 45 8.81 -0.24 -9.80
N ASN A 46 7.87 -1.13 -10.13
CA ASN A 46 6.89 -0.92 -11.18
C ASN A 46 5.60 -0.26 -10.67
N LEU A 47 5.48 0.01 -9.37
CA LEU A 47 4.35 0.78 -8.85
C LEU A 47 4.36 2.19 -9.44
N ASN A 48 3.18 2.72 -9.73
CA ASN A 48 2.99 4.10 -10.13
C ASN A 48 2.37 4.90 -8.98
N PRO A 49 3.18 5.67 -8.22
CA PRO A 49 2.70 6.41 -7.05
C PRO A 49 1.58 7.41 -7.37
N LEU A 50 1.65 8.06 -8.53
CA LEU A 50 0.65 9.03 -8.97
C LEU A 50 -0.70 8.34 -9.21
N GLN A 51 -0.68 7.22 -9.92
CA GLN A 51 -1.89 6.44 -10.19
C GLN A 51 -2.49 5.90 -8.89
N LEU A 52 -1.67 5.37 -7.98
CA LEU A 52 -2.13 4.84 -6.70
C LEU A 52 -2.81 5.89 -5.83
N ALA A 53 -2.25 7.12 -5.78
CA ALA A 53 -2.86 8.23 -5.06
C ALA A 53 -4.22 8.62 -5.68
N ALA A 54 -4.29 8.72 -7.01
CA ALA A 54 -5.52 9.04 -7.73
C ALA A 54 -6.61 7.95 -7.53
N ASP A 55 -6.24 6.68 -7.67
CA ASP A 55 -7.14 5.53 -7.47
C ASP A 55 -7.69 5.49 -6.03
N CYS A 56 -6.87 5.85 -5.04
CA CYS A 56 -7.32 5.94 -3.66
C CYS A 56 -8.39 7.02 -3.49
N ILE A 57 -8.12 8.24 -3.98
CA ILE A 57 -9.06 9.37 -3.89
C ILE A 57 -10.38 9.02 -4.58
N GLU A 58 -10.32 8.43 -5.78
CA GLU A 58 -11.50 7.99 -6.51
C GLU A 58 -12.29 6.94 -5.71
N THR A 59 -11.61 5.96 -5.13
CA THR A 59 -12.24 4.90 -4.30
C THR A 59 -12.92 5.49 -3.07
N VAL A 60 -12.25 6.38 -2.33
CA VAL A 60 -12.81 7.01 -1.13
C VAL A 60 -14.02 7.87 -1.48
N ASN A 61 -13.95 8.64 -2.58
CA ASN A 61 -15.08 9.44 -3.04
C ASN A 61 -16.28 8.56 -3.44
N LYS A 62 -16.05 7.46 -4.16
CA LYS A 62 -17.12 6.49 -4.50
C LYS A 62 -17.79 5.91 -3.24
N ILE A 63 -17.03 5.63 -2.18
CA ILE A 63 -17.57 5.13 -0.91
C ILE A 63 -18.43 6.21 -0.23
N LYS A 64 -17.96 7.46 -0.24
CA LYS A 64 -18.70 8.62 0.29
C LYS A 64 -20.01 8.85 -0.46
N ASP A 65 -19.99 8.80 -1.79
CA ASP A 65 -21.19 8.98 -2.62
C ASP A 65 -22.23 7.88 -2.38
N LYS A 66 -21.77 6.63 -2.21
CA LYS A 66 -22.64 5.49 -1.89
C LYS A 66 -23.21 5.57 -0.48
N ASN A 67 -22.45 6.10 0.47
CA ASN A 67 -22.84 6.18 1.87
C ASN A 67 -22.98 7.63 2.31
N LYS A 68 -24.10 8.26 1.96
CA LYS A 68 -24.42 9.67 2.32
C LYS A 68 -24.37 9.99 3.82
N LYS A 69 -24.30 8.99 4.70
CA LYS A 69 -24.09 9.15 6.16
C LYS A 69 -22.62 9.37 6.55
N ILE A 70 -21.68 9.08 5.66
CA ILE A 70 -20.24 9.27 5.86
C ILE A 70 -19.89 10.69 5.42
N ILE A 71 -20.25 11.66 6.26
CA ILE A 71 -20.13 13.08 5.91
C ILE A 71 -18.69 13.60 6.17
N ASP A 72 -17.94 12.95 7.07
CA ASP A 72 -16.72 13.51 7.67
C ASP A 72 -15.40 12.81 7.25
N ILE A 73 -15.45 11.91 6.27
CA ILE A 73 -14.23 11.28 5.78
C ILE A 73 -13.56 12.19 4.74
N ASN A 74 -12.44 12.80 5.13
CA ASN A 74 -11.56 13.52 4.21
C ASN A 74 -10.60 12.53 3.52
N SER A 75 -10.72 12.40 2.20
CA SER A 75 -9.86 11.53 1.39
C SER A 75 -8.37 11.87 1.51
N VAL A 76 -8.03 13.13 1.82
CA VAL A 76 -6.64 13.58 2.06
C VAL A 76 -6.04 12.94 3.32
N ASN A 77 -6.87 12.60 4.31
CA ASN A 77 -6.43 11.96 5.56
C ASN A 77 -6.30 10.44 5.40
N ILE A 78 -6.97 9.86 4.41
CA ILE A 78 -6.94 8.41 4.14
C ILE A 78 -5.89 8.04 3.09
N CYS A 79 -5.74 8.84 2.05
CA CYS A 79 -4.90 8.50 0.91
C CYS A 79 -3.48 9.03 1.08
N SER A 80 -2.50 8.18 0.81
CA SER A 80 -1.09 8.56 0.72
C SER A 80 -0.89 9.40 -0.54
N ASP A 81 -0.19 10.52 -0.41
CA ASP A 81 0.25 11.27 -1.57
C ASP A 81 1.44 10.57 -2.27
N ASP A 82 1.68 10.97 -3.52
CA ASP A 82 2.81 10.51 -4.34
C ASP A 82 4.14 10.46 -3.56
N LYS A 83 4.47 11.53 -2.82
CA LYS A 83 5.75 11.63 -2.13
C LYS A 83 5.87 10.59 -1.02
N ASN A 84 4.82 10.43 -0.23
CA ASN A 84 4.75 9.43 0.84
C ASN A 84 4.78 7.99 0.28
N ILE A 85 4.10 7.73 -0.85
CA ILE A 85 4.16 6.43 -1.53
C ILE A 85 5.58 6.13 -2.01
N LYS A 86 6.23 7.09 -2.69
CA LYS A 86 7.62 6.97 -3.15
C LYS A 86 8.58 6.69 -1.99
N LEU A 87 8.43 7.43 -0.89
CA LEU A 87 9.25 7.26 0.30
C LEU A 87 9.12 5.84 0.87
N ARG A 88 7.89 5.36 1.07
CA ARG A 88 7.61 4.01 1.59
C ARG A 88 8.14 2.92 0.67
N VAL A 89 7.98 3.07 -0.64
CA VAL A 89 8.53 2.13 -1.64
C VAL A 89 10.05 2.07 -1.51
N ASN A 90 10.74 3.21 -1.47
CA ASN A 90 12.20 3.26 -1.37
C ASN A 90 12.70 2.66 -0.05
N SER A 91 12.08 3.02 1.08
CA SER A 91 12.44 2.44 2.39
C SER A 91 12.24 0.93 2.42
N THR A 92 11.16 0.42 1.82
CA THR A 92 10.90 -1.02 1.74
C THR A 92 11.95 -1.73 0.87
N ILE A 93 12.29 -1.16 -0.30
CA ILE A 93 13.32 -1.72 -1.17
C ILE A 93 14.68 -1.76 -0.46
N MET A 94 15.05 -0.68 0.23
CA MET A 94 16.30 -0.64 1.01
C MET A 94 16.31 -1.73 2.08
N ALA A 95 15.25 -1.85 2.87
CA ALA A 95 15.16 -2.88 3.90
C ALA A 95 15.21 -4.32 3.34
N ILE A 96 14.64 -4.56 2.15
CA ILE A 96 14.77 -5.84 1.43
C ILE A 96 16.21 -6.07 0.97
N ASP A 97 16.85 -5.05 0.41
CA ASP A 97 18.22 -5.13 -0.10
C ASP A 97 19.21 -5.40 1.06
N ASP A 98 18.96 -4.80 2.24
CA ASP A 98 19.69 -5.02 3.49
C ASP A 98 19.29 -6.32 4.22
N SER A 99 18.33 -7.08 3.66
CA SER A 99 17.81 -8.32 4.25
C SER A 99 17.32 -8.17 5.69
N ILE A 100 16.77 -6.99 6.02
CA ILE A 100 16.17 -6.70 7.32
C ILE A 100 14.98 -7.64 7.51
N LYS A 101 15.01 -8.40 8.60
CA LYS A 101 13.87 -9.19 9.04
C LYS A 101 12.99 -8.33 9.92
N CYS A 102 11.67 -8.48 9.81
CA CYS A 102 10.81 -7.94 10.84
C CYS A 102 11.12 -8.64 12.16
N ILE A 103 11.29 -7.85 13.20
CA ILE A 103 11.30 -8.34 14.57
C ILE A 103 9.87 -8.03 15.02
N ASP A 104 9.03 -9.06 15.15
CA ASP A 104 7.73 -8.89 15.81
C ASP A 104 8.02 -8.31 17.20
N GLU A 105 7.48 -7.11 17.47
CA GLU A 105 7.60 -6.44 18.78
C GLU A 105 6.72 -7.15 19.82
#